data_AF-A0A522IUQ9-F1
#
_entry.id   AF-A0A522IUQ9-F1
#
_cell.length_a   1.000
_cell.length_b   1.000
_cell.length_c   1.000
_cell.angle_alpha   90.00
_cell.angle_beta   90.00
_cell.angle_gamma   90.00
#
_symmetry.space_group_name_H-M   'P 1'
#
loop_
_entity.id
_entity.type
_entity.pdbx_description
1 polymer ?
#
loop_
_entity_poly.entity_id
_entity_poly.type
_entity_poly.pdbx_seq_one_letter_code
_entity_poly.pdbx_strand_id
1 'polypeptide(L)' 'RYREDALKLASKYIGHQYGCLSLTLEMPFKDNANLPDERVGWNGERSAALGAAMLQAILHHVETFA' A
#
# COMPACT_ATOMS: atom_id res chain seq x y z
N ARG A 1 19.29 6.83 18.05
CA ARG A 1 18.02 6.52 18.75
C ARG A 1 16.85 6.39 17.76
N TYR A 2 16.44 7.44 17.03
CA TYR A 2 15.32 7.35 16.05
C TYR A 2 15.47 6.31 14.91
N ARG A 3 16.70 5.97 14.48
CA ARG A 3 16.92 5.00 13.39
C ARG A 3 16.62 3.54 13.78
N GLU A 4 16.86 3.14 15.02
CA GLU A 4 16.59 1.76 15.47
C GLU A 4 15.09 1.54 15.66
N ASP A 5 14.38 2.53 16.20
CA ASP A 5 12.93 2.43 16.38
C ASP A 5 12.19 2.37 15.04
N ALA A 6 12.71 3.01 13.99
CA ALA A 6 12.14 2.93 12.64
C ALA A 6 12.18 1.51 12.06
N LEU A 7 13.17 0.69 12.43
CA LEU A 7 13.27 -0.71 12.00
C LEU A 7 12.27 -1.63 12.72
N LYS A 8 11.49 -1.13 13.69
CA LYS A 8 10.38 -1.89 14.28
C LYS A 8 9.14 -1.88 13.37
N LEU A 9 9.08 -1.00 12.36
CA LEU A 9 8.01 -0.99 11.37
C LEU A 9 8.31 -2.01 10.27
N ALA A 10 7.33 -2.87 9.96
CA ALA A 10 7.51 -4.01 9.06
C ALA A 10 8.09 -3.61 7.69
N SER A 11 7.53 -2.60 7.02
CA SER A 11 8.00 -2.20 5.69
C SER A 11 9.45 -1.68 5.72
N LYS A 12 9.85 -0.98 6.78
CA LYS A 12 11.23 -0.50 6.98
C LYS A 12 12.19 -1.62 7.31
N TYR A 13 11.79 -2.56 8.16
CA TYR A 13 12.58 -3.75 8.48
C TYR A 13 12.88 -4.57 7.23
N ILE A 14 11.83 -4.95 6.48
CA ILE A 14 11.97 -5.78 5.27
C ILE A 14 12.80 -5.05 4.21
N GLY A 15 12.55 -3.77 3.98
CA GLY A 15 13.34 -2.98 3.03
C GLY A 15 14.82 -2.91 3.40
N HIS A 16 15.14 -2.75 4.70
CA HIS A 16 16.52 -2.75 5.19
C HIS A 16 17.18 -4.14 5.09
N GLN A 17 16.46 -5.19 5.48
CA GLN A 17 17.00 -6.55 5.55
C GLN A 17 17.24 -7.18 4.17
N TYR A 18 16.35 -6.91 3.20
CA TYR A 18 16.35 -7.59 1.90
C TYR A 18 16.70 -6.65 0.73
N GLY A 19 16.85 -5.34 0.97
CA GLY A 19 17.20 -4.38 -0.08
C GLY A 19 16.15 -4.29 -1.21
N CYS A 20 14.89 -4.59 -0.92
CA CYS A 20 13.83 -4.69 -1.91
C CYS A 20 12.80 -3.56 -1.79
N LEU A 21 11.93 -3.44 -2.80
CA LEU A 21 10.71 -2.63 -2.69
C LEU A 21 9.85 -3.17 -1.55
N SER A 22 9.55 -2.33 -0.55
CA SER A 22 8.81 -2.71 0.65
C SER A 22 8.01 -1.51 1.17
N LEU A 23 6.68 -1.60 1.15
CA LEU A 23 5.77 -0.48 1.38
C LEU A 23 4.66 -0.84 2.36
N THR A 24 4.18 0.16 3.09
CA THR A 24 2.91 0.12 3.80
C THR A 24 1.89 0.92 2.99
N LEU A 25 0.82 0.27 2.55
CA LEU A 25 -0.30 0.92 1.86
C LEU A 25 -1.43 1.18 2.86
N GLU A 26 -1.91 2.41 2.91
CA GLU A 26 -2.96 2.84 3.83
C GLU A 26 -4.26 3.16 3.06
N MET A 27 -5.40 2.82 3.65
CA MET A 27 -6.73 3.13 3.10
C MET A 27 -7.54 3.95 4.11
N PRO A 28 -8.40 4.87 3.65
CA PRO A 28 -9.12 5.75 4.57
C PRO A 28 -10.24 4.99 5.30
N PHE A 29 -10.39 5.24 6.61
CA PHE A 29 -11.58 4.83 7.35
C PHE A 29 -12.84 5.64 6.98
N LYS A 30 -12.66 6.88 6.52
CA LYS A 30 -13.75 7.78 6.13
C LYS A 30 -14.12 7.53 4.67
N ASP A 31 -13.44 8.26 3.78
CA ASP A 31 -13.64 8.19 2.36
C ASP A 31 -12.40 8.71 1.63
N ASN A 32 -12.27 8.36 0.35
CA ASN A 32 -11.36 9.02 -0.56
C ASN A 32 -11.94 10.38 -0.96
N ALA A 33 -11.41 11.47 -0.38
CA ALA A 33 -11.88 12.84 -0.63
C ALA A 33 -11.84 13.26 -2.12
N ASN A 34 -11.01 12.61 -2.95
CA ASN A 34 -10.93 12.90 -4.38
C ASN A 34 -12.06 12.23 -5.19
N LEU A 35 -12.63 11.15 -4.68
CA LEU A 35 -13.71 10.39 -5.31
C LEU A 35 -14.67 9.90 -4.20
N PRO A 36 -15.42 10.81 -3.58
CA PRO A 36 -16.28 10.46 -2.46
C PRO A 36 -17.51 9.66 -2.92
N ASP A 37 -18.01 8.80 -2.04
CA ASP A 37 -19.30 8.13 -2.16
C ASP A 37 -20.10 8.40 -0.87
N GLU A 38 -21.08 9.30 -0.93
CA GLU A 38 -21.86 9.71 0.25
C GLU A 38 -22.69 8.58 0.87
N ARG A 39 -22.98 7.51 0.11
CA ARG A 39 -23.82 6.40 0.57
C ARG A 39 -23.04 5.43 1.45
N VAL A 40 -21.77 5.17 1.11
CA VAL A 40 -20.98 4.11 1.77
C VAL A 40 -19.58 4.52 2.20
N GLY A 41 -19.09 5.70 1.78
CA GLY A 41 -17.73 6.13 1.99
C GLY A 41 -16.70 5.19 1.35
N TRP A 42 -15.56 5.02 2.01
CA TRP A 42 -14.67 3.90 1.70
C TRP A 42 -15.21 2.62 2.35
N ASN A 43 -15.36 1.56 1.56
CA ASN A 43 -15.92 0.31 2.04
C ASN A 43 -15.07 -0.91 1.61
N GLY A 44 -15.57 -2.11 1.93
CA GLY A 44 -14.90 -3.38 1.59
C GLY A 44 -14.77 -3.61 0.08
N GLU A 45 -15.79 -3.26 -0.71
CA GLU A 45 -15.77 -3.43 -2.16
C GLU A 45 -14.70 -2.55 -2.82
N ARG A 46 -14.59 -1.30 -2.38
CA ARG A 46 -13.54 -0.38 -2.86
C ARG A 46 -12.15 -0.83 -2.47
N SER A 47 -12.00 -1.39 -1.27
CA SER A 47 -10.75 -2.02 -0.83
C SER A 47 -10.38 -3.23 -1.70
N ALA A 48 -11.35 -4.09 -2.02
CA ALA A 48 -11.15 -5.25 -2.88
C ALA A 48 -10.78 -4.84 -4.32
N ALA A 49 -11.45 -3.84 -4.87
CA ALA A 49 -11.16 -3.28 -6.19
C ALA A 49 -9.74 -2.67 -6.25
N LEU A 50 -9.31 -1.95 -5.22
CA LEU A 50 -7.93 -1.44 -5.13
C LEU A 50 -6.89 -2.57 -5.08
N GLY A 51 -7.18 -3.65 -4.34
CA GLY A 51 -6.34 -4.84 -4.32
C GLY A 51 -6.17 -5.47 -5.71
N ALA A 52 -7.26 -5.62 -6.46
CA ALA A 52 -7.22 -6.12 -7.84
C ALA A 52 -6.42 -5.18 -8.78
N ALA A 53 -6.61 -3.86 -8.64
CA ALA A 53 -5.88 -2.87 -9.42
C ALA A 53 -4.37 -2.89 -9.13
N MET A 54 -3.97 -3.12 -7.88
CA MET A 54 -2.56 -3.19 -7.47
C MET A 54 -1.79 -4.31 -8.18
N LEU A 55 -2.45 -5.43 -8.53
CA LEU A 55 -1.81 -6.52 -9.27
C LEU A 55 -1.28 -6.09 -10.64
N GLN A 56 -1.97 -5.16 -11.31
CA GLN A 56 -1.51 -4.61 -12.59
C GLN A 56 -0.24 -3.76 -12.41
N ALA A 57 -0.17 -2.96 -11.35
CA ALA A 57 1.04 -2.21 -11.03
C ALA A 57 2.22 -3.13 -10.69
N ILE A 58 1.97 -4.24 -9.98
CA ILE A 58 2.98 -5.25 -9.68
C ILE A 58 3.45 -5.94 -10.96
N LEU A 59 2.52 -6.37 -11.83
CA LEU A 59 2.88 -6.98 -13.12
C LEU A 59 3.78 -6.04 -13.93
N HIS A 60 3.37 -4.77 -14.06
CA HIS A 60 4.17 -3.77 -14.76
C HIS A 60 5.56 -3.58 -14.14
N HIS A 61 5.65 -3.58 -12.80
CA HIS A 61 6.94 -3.52 -12.10
C HIS A 61 7.81 -4.74 -12.41
N VAL A 62 7.25 -5.94 -12.40
CA VAL A 62 7.98 -7.16 -12.77
C VAL A 62 8.48 -7.07 -14.22
N GLU A 63 7.63 -6.69 -15.17
CA GLU A 63 8.01 -6.58 -16.59
C GLU A 63 9.10 -5.51 -16.83
N THR A 64 9.10 -4.43 -16.07
CA THR A 64 10.06 -3.33 -16.23
C THR A 64 11.43 -3.65 -15.63
N PHE A 65 11.48 -4.47 -14.57
CA PHE A 65 12.69 -4.77 -13.81
C PHE A 65 13.15 -6.25 -13.92
N ALA A 66 12.57 -7.01 -14.86
CA ALA A 66 12.98 -8.37 -15.20
C ALA A 66 14.27 -8.43 -16.03
#